data_AF-A0A9E4UI37-F1
#
_entry.id   AF-A0A9E4UI37-F1
#
_cell.length_a   1.000
_cell.length_b   1.000
_cell.length_c   1.000
_cell.angle_alpha   90.00
_cell.angle_beta   90.00
_cell.angle_gamma   90.00
#
_symmetry.space_group_name_H-M   'P 1'
#
loop_
_entity.id
_entity.type
_entity.pdbx_description
1 polymer ?
#
loop_
_entity_poly.entity_id
_entity_poly.type
_entity_poly.pdbx_seq_one_letter_code
_entity_poly.pdbx_strand_id
1 'polypeptide(L)'
;MKNLAKFGRTSLVALTVLLLLTFGCGESSPRVSPEPASPGLATQDVTSDDGVSPSRLADSTDQSMGKVISLQNQGGEMEGHTPRGFPGMGTGLFAGDNLNPRFPDGDGVQLFLTFDLSAVPSGKIVSALLRSENASVRGMPLKDLGPLRAEEIRYSKFSKDLWNLEPFAGGDNCEFATLPGGPFRCDLTDAVQRSLDDSYPFAQFRLLLDRAGDNDGTLDLVGFFIADSNTNQPGIFDLEVTVEPGN
;
A
#
# COMPACT_ATOMS: atom_id res chain seq x y z
N MET A 1 57.12 -32.83 -33.97
CA MET A 1 57.90 -31.75 -33.31
C MET A 1 57.02 -31.19 -32.18
N LYS A 2 56.98 -31.85 -31.01
CA LYS A 2 57.66 -31.44 -29.76
C LYS A 2 57.63 -29.93 -29.49
N ASN A 3 56.67 -29.49 -28.68
CA ASN A 3 56.97 -28.70 -27.49
C ASN A 3 55.94 -29.00 -26.39
N LEU A 4 56.48 -29.49 -25.28
CA LEU A 4 55.83 -29.93 -24.05
C LEU A 4 56.64 -29.28 -22.92
N ALA A 5 55.97 -29.07 -21.78
CA ALA A 5 56.44 -28.53 -20.50
C ALA A 5 56.06 -27.05 -20.28
N LYS A 6 55.53 -26.65 -19.10
CA LYS A 6 55.96 -27.08 -17.77
C LYS A 6 54.84 -26.92 -16.72
N PHE A 7 54.75 -27.93 -15.85
CA PHE A 7 54.01 -27.99 -14.58
C PHE A 7 54.65 -27.10 -13.50
N GLY A 8 53.83 -26.59 -12.56
CA GLY A 8 54.22 -26.12 -11.22
C GLY A 8 52.98 -25.81 -10.38
N ARG A 9 52.45 -26.79 -9.62
CA ARG A 9 52.63 -27.02 -8.17
C ARG A 9 51.99 -25.96 -7.25
N THR A 10 50.82 -26.34 -6.70
CA THR A 10 50.42 -26.35 -5.28
C THR A 10 50.92 -25.23 -4.34
N SER A 11 49.99 -24.51 -3.71
CA SER A 11 50.07 -24.28 -2.26
C SER A 11 48.69 -24.07 -1.64
N LEU A 12 48.34 -24.99 -0.74
CA LEU A 12 47.28 -24.94 0.25
C LEU A 12 47.71 -23.95 1.35
N VAL A 13 46.88 -22.97 1.71
CA VAL A 13 47.00 -22.29 3.01
C VAL A 13 45.60 -22.18 3.59
N ALA A 14 45.28 -23.16 4.43
CA ALA A 14 44.29 -23.02 5.47
C ALA A 14 44.93 -22.19 6.59
N LEU A 15 44.26 -21.13 7.06
CA LEU A 15 44.57 -20.55 8.36
C LEU A 15 43.27 -20.28 9.12
N THR A 16 43.01 -21.20 10.04
CA THR A 16 42.03 -21.13 11.11
C THR A 16 42.54 -20.16 12.17
N VAL A 17 41.75 -19.17 12.56
CA VAL A 17 41.86 -18.55 13.90
C VAL A 17 40.47 -18.47 14.51
N LEU A 18 40.29 -19.32 15.51
CA LEU A 18 39.20 -19.41 16.46
C LEU A 18 39.54 -18.50 17.65
N LEU A 19 38.63 -17.63 18.09
CA LEU A 19 38.69 -17.05 19.43
C LEU A 19 37.29 -16.89 20.02
N LEU A 20 37.17 -17.41 21.24
CA LEU A 20 35.97 -17.71 22.01
C LEU A 20 35.50 -16.52 22.86
N LEU A 21 34.16 -16.42 22.95
CA LEU A 21 33.30 -16.14 24.12
C LEU A 21 33.70 -15.07 25.14
N THR A 22 32.78 -14.11 25.33
CA THR A 22 32.34 -13.74 26.70
C THR A 22 30.82 -13.66 26.76
N PHE A 23 30.29 -14.37 27.77
CA PHE A 23 28.91 -14.41 28.20
C PHE A 23 28.43 -13.03 28.69
N GLY A 24 27.19 -12.68 28.34
CA GLY A 24 26.42 -11.63 28.99
C GLY A 24 24.95 -12.05 29.04
N CYS A 25 24.59 -12.79 30.08
CA CYS A 25 23.20 -13.04 30.45
C CYS A 25 22.56 -11.72 30.90
N GLY A 26 21.36 -11.43 30.41
CA GLY A 26 20.51 -10.35 30.91
C GLY A 26 19.06 -10.68 30.58
N GLU A 27 18.25 -10.82 31.63
CA GLU A 27 16.99 -11.57 31.72
C GLU A 27 15.81 -11.08 30.88
N SER A 28 14.98 -12.06 30.53
CA SER A 28 13.62 -11.92 30.02
C SER A 28 12.64 -11.51 31.12
N SER A 29 11.90 -10.41 30.91
CA SER A 29 10.45 -10.15 31.16
C SER A 29 9.80 -10.50 32.53
N PRO A 30 8.83 -9.68 33.02
CA PRO A 30 7.50 -9.80 32.43
C PRO A 30 6.64 -8.52 32.32
N ARG A 31 5.82 -8.59 31.26
CA ARG A 31 4.49 -8.02 31.03
C ARG A 31 3.68 -7.75 32.30
N VAL A 32 3.17 -6.53 32.45
CA VAL A 32 2.00 -6.22 33.29
C VAL A 32 1.07 -5.29 32.51
N SER A 33 -0.12 -5.81 32.19
CA SER A 33 -1.36 -5.04 32.07
C SER A 33 -2.48 -5.93 32.59
N PRO A 34 -3.29 -5.40 33.52
CA PRO A 34 -4.75 -5.53 33.44
C PRO A 34 -5.40 -4.15 33.61
N GLU A 35 -6.19 -3.68 32.65
CA GLU A 35 -7.68 -3.70 32.64
C GLU A 35 -8.36 -2.56 33.44
N PRO A 36 -9.60 -2.17 33.09
CA PRO A 36 -10.09 -0.80 33.16
C PRO A 36 -10.90 -0.55 34.43
N ALA A 37 -10.87 0.71 34.91
CA ALA A 37 -11.77 1.16 35.95
C ALA A 37 -13.02 1.84 35.35
N SER A 38 -14.16 1.17 35.47
CA SER A 38 -15.48 1.81 35.67
C SER A 38 -16.28 0.86 36.56
N PRO A 39 -16.88 1.34 37.66
CA PRO A 39 -18.16 2.05 37.54
C PRO A 39 -18.38 3.17 38.57
N GLY A 40 -18.99 4.27 38.13
CA GLY A 40 -19.57 5.30 39.01
C GLY A 40 -21.08 5.36 38.80
N LEU A 41 -21.82 4.67 39.69
CA LEU A 41 -23.25 4.85 39.89
C LEU A 41 -23.52 6.31 40.33
N ALA A 42 -24.42 7.00 39.63
CA ALA A 42 -25.15 8.11 40.20
C ALA A 42 -26.64 7.97 39.82
N THR A 43 -27.38 7.39 40.75
CA THR A 43 -28.83 7.47 40.83
C THR A 43 -29.22 8.92 41.09
N GLN A 44 -30.03 9.51 40.22
CA GLN A 44 -31.02 10.52 40.62
C GLN A 44 -32.35 10.20 39.95
N ASP A 45 -33.37 10.63 40.65
CA ASP A 45 -34.67 10.00 40.86
C ASP A 45 -35.76 10.99 40.46
N VAL A 46 -36.96 10.47 40.18
CA VAL A 46 -38.28 11.15 40.08
C VAL A 46 -38.44 12.23 38.96
N THR A 47 -39.50 12.32 38.14
CA THR A 47 -40.94 12.17 38.38
C THR A 47 -41.73 12.22 37.04
N SER A 48 -42.77 11.38 36.95
CA SER A 48 -44.12 11.50 36.36
C SER A 48 -44.49 12.30 35.09
N ASP A 49 -45.37 11.65 34.31
CA ASP A 49 -46.53 12.14 33.52
C ASP A 49 -46.34 13.21 32.44
N ASP A 50 -46.60 12.84 31.17
CA ASP A 50 -47.94 12.95 30.58
C ASP A 50 -47.90 12.58 29.09
N GLY A 51 -48.89 11.81 28.64
CA GLY A 51 -49.00 11.36 27.26
C GLY A 51 -49.43 12.47 26.31
N VAL A 52 -48.68 12.65 25.22
CA VAL A 52 -49.20 13.12 23.92
C VAL A 52 -48.44 12.39 22.80
N SER A 53 -49.19 11.62 22.01
CA SER A 53 -48.76 11.05 20.75
C SER A 53 -48.79 12.12 19.66
N PRO A 54 -47.75 12.22 18.81
CA PRO A 54 -47.93 12.69 17.45
C PRO A 54 -47.72 11.51 16.50
N SER A 55 -48.84 10.94 16.04
CA SER A 55 -48.89 10.33 14.72
C SER A 55 -48.72 11.41 13.66
N ARG A 56 -48.02 11.05 12.58
CA ARG A 56 -47.82 11.76 11.30
C ARG A 56 -46.70 12.80 11.31
N LEU A 57 -45.55 12.38 10.81
CA LEU A 57 -45.20 12.57 9.39
C LEU A 57 -44.18 11.49 9.03
N ALA A 58 -44.59 10.59 8.13
CA ALA A 58 -43.66 9.83 7.34
C ALA A 58 -42.93 10.85 6.46
N ASP A 59 -41.80 11.35 6.95
CA ASP A 59 -40.86 12.09 6.12
C ASP A 59 -40.24 11.08 5.15
N SER A 60 -40.85 11.02 3.97
CA SER A 60 -40.35 10.27 2.83
C SER A 60 -39.29 11.13 2.17
N THR A 61 -38.17 11.27 2.88
CA THR A 61 -36.88 11.71 2.33
C THR A 61 -35.90 10.56 2.43
N ASP A 62 -36.32 9.35 2.03
CA ASP A 62 -35.39 8.36 1.50
C ASP A 62 -35.05 8.76 0.06
N GLN A 63 -34.46 9.95 -0.09
CA GLN A 63 -33.77 10.33 -1.31
C GLN A 63 -32.49 9.49 -1.33
N SER A 64 -32.59 8.28 -1.88
CA SER A 64 -31.50 7.44 -2.41
C SER A 64 -30.10 7.94 -2.04
N MET A 65 -29.75 7.90 -0.75
CA MET A 65 -28.40 8.28 -0.35
C MET A 65 -27.52 7.13 -0.80
N GLY A 66 -26.64 7.40 -1.77
CA GLY A 66 -25.72 6.39 -2.28
C GLY A 66 -25.04 5.65 -1.13
N LYS A 67 -24.91 4.33 -1.25
CA LYS A 67 -24.27 3.51 -0.23
C LYS A 67 -22.77 3.73 -0.31
N VAL A 68 -22.15 4.14 0.80
CA VAL A 68 -20.70 4.29 0.92
C VAL A 68 -20.09 3.01 1.48
N ILE A 69 -19.04 2.51 0.84
CA ILE A 69 -18.26 1.33 1.23
C ILE A 69 -16.79 1.74 1.33
N SER A 70 -16.13 1.43 2.45
CA SER A 70 -14.69 1.59 2.59
C SER A 70 -14.01 0.24 2.41
N LEU A 71 -13.17 0.11 1.39
CA LEU A 71 -12.36 -1.07 1.13
C LEU A 71 -10.93 -0.79 1.56
N GLN A 72 -10.31 -1.73 2.26
CA GLN A 72 -8.88 -1.66 2.55
C GLN A 72 -8.10 -2.37 1.44
N ASN A 73 -6.86 -1.94 1.21
CA ASN A 73 -5.94 -2.71 0.38
C ASN A 73 -5.82 -4.14 0.94
N GLN A 74 -5.67 -5.13 0.07
CA GLN A 74 -5.79 -6.54 0.46
C GLN A 74 -4.66 -6.97 1.41
N GLY A 75 -3.49 -6.38 1.27
CA GLY A 75 -2.26 -6.86 1.89
C GLY A 75 -1.82 -8.23 1.33
N GLY A 76 -0.82 -8.83 1.99
CA GLY A 76 -0.33 -10.17 1.64
C GLY A 76 0.43 -10.22 0.31
N GLU A 77 0.17 -11.28 -0.48
CA GLU A 77 0.97 -11.67 -1.65
C GLU A 77 0.53 -11.04 -2.98
N MET A 78 -0.58 -10.31 -3.01
CA MET A 78 -1.10 -9.67 -4.24
C MET A 78 -0.59 -8.23 -4.42
N GLU A 79 0.22 -7.75 -3.50
CA GLU A 79 0.70 -6.37 -3.43
C GLU A 79 2.19 -6.35 -3.10
N GLY A 80 2.79 -5.17 -3.22
CA GLY A 80 4.20 -4.96 -2.89
C GLY A 80 4.84 -3.97 -3.83
N HIS A 81 6.15 -4.10 -4.00
CA HIS A 81 6.91 -3.28 -4.92
C HIS A 81 7.77 -4.11 -5.87
N THR A 82 7.98 -3.58 -7.07
CA THR A 82 8.89 -4.16 -8.07
C THR A 82 9.92 -3.11 -8.50
N PRO A 83 11.24 -3.40 -8.43
CA PRO A 83 12.27 -2.53 -8.97
C PRO A 83 12.49 -2.74 -10.47
N ARG A 84 13.02 -1.72 -11.15
CA ARG A 84 13.67 -1.86 -12.46
C ARG A 84 15.12 -2.31 -12.31
N GLY A 85 15.61 -3.07 -13.29
CA GLY A 85 17.02 -3.49 -13.41
C GLY A 85 17.55 -4.45 -12.35
N PHE A 86 16.73 -4.81 -11.37
CA PHE A 86 17.02 -5.92 -10.47
C PHE A 86 16.05 -7.08 -10.60
N PRO A 87 16.56 -8.31 -10.51
CA PRO A 87 15.69 -9.46 -10.30
C PRO A 87 15.10 -9.40 -8.88
N GLY A 88 13.84 -9.00 -8.76
CA GLY A 88 13.18 -9.03 -7.46
C GLY A 88 11.75 -8.53 -7.46
N MET A 89 11.05 -8.89 -6.40
CA MET A 89 9.83 -8.26 -5.92
C MET A 89 9.91 -8.32 -4.40
N GLY A 90 9.29 -7.39 -3.70
CA GLY A 90 9.36 -7.35 -2.24
C GLY A 90 8.04 -6.98 -1.60
N THR A 91 7.98 -7.24 -0.30
CA THR A 91 6.94 -6.74 0.58
C THR A 91 7.26 -5.28 0.98
N GLY A 92 6.24 -4.52 1.34
CA GLY A 92 6.31 -3.08 1.55
C GLY A 92 5.80 -2.30 0.34
N LEU A 93 5.10 -1.20 0.62
CA LEU A 93 4.43 -0.37 -0.38
C LEU A 93 5.18 0.96 -0.52
N PHE A 94 6.06 1.05 -1.52
CA PHE A 94 6.85 2.26 -1.76
C PHE A 94 7.26 2.41 -3.22
N ALA A 95 7.45 3.66 -3.64
CA ALA A 95 7.93 4.05 -4.97
C ALA A 95 9.04 5.10 -4.84
N GLY A 96 10.02 5.07 -5.75
CA GLY A 96 11.23 5.88 -5.63
C GLY A 96 12.43 5.26 -6.32
N ASP A 97 13.63 5.71 -5.98
CA ASP A 97 14.90 5.16 -6.49
C ASP A 97 15.90 4.89 -5.36
N ASN A 98 17.12 4.49 -5.73
CA ASN A 98 18.30 4.46 -4.85
C ASN A 98 18.10 3.76 -3.48
N LEU A 99 17.30 2.67 -3.43
CA LEU A 99 16.92 1.98 -2.18
C LEU A 99 18.11 1.56 -1.29
N ASN A 100 19.27 1.33 -1.90
CA ASN A 100 20.51 0.98 -1.22
C ASN A 100 21.72 1.35 -2.09
N PRO A 101 22.95 1.39 -1.54
CA PRO A 101 24.15 1.79 -2.29
C PRO A 101 24.53 0.92 -3.49
N ARG A 102 23.85 -0.22 -3.73
CA ARG A 102 24.06 -1.08 -4.90
C ARG A 102 22.95 -0.92 -5.94
N PHE A 103 21.96 -0.08 -5.67
CA PHE A 103 20.84 0.13 -6.59
C PHE A 103 21.34 0.78 -7.89
N PRO A 104 20.99 0.27 -9.09
CA PRO A 104 21.46 0.84 -10.34
C PRO A 104 21.03 2.28 -10.46
N ASP A 105 22.00 3.12 -10.82
CA ASP A 105 21.76 4.52 -11.09
C ASP A 105 20.68 4.66 -12.17
N GLY A 106 19.70 5.52 -11.89
CA GLY A 106 18.62 5.84 -12.82
C GLY A 106 17.50 4.81 -12.87
N ASP A 107 17.57 3.71 -12.14
CA ASP A 107 16.46 2.79 -11.95
C ASP A 107 15.53 3.23 -10.82
N GLY A 108 14.35 2.61 -10.76
CA GLY A 108 13.32 2.96 -9.80
C GLY A 108 12.55 1.77 -9.27
N VAL A 109 11.54 2.09 -8.47
CA VAL A 109 10.64 1.16 -7.80
C VAL A 109 9.22 1.67 -7.96
N GLN A 110 8.32 0.75 -8.28
CA GLN A 110 6.88 0.98 -8.38
C GLN A 110 6.18 0.11 -7.34
N LEU A 111 5.06 0.59 -6.80
CA LEU A 111 4.22 -0.19 -5.88
C LEU A 111 2.91 -0.60 -6.54
N PHE A 112 2.33 -1.69 -6.05
CA PHE A 112 1.15 -2.34 -6.62
C PHE A 112 0.13 -2.63 -5.52
N LEU A 113 -1.12 -2.23 -5.75
CA LEU A 113 -2.24 -2.31 -4.81
C LEU A 113 -3.37 -3.15 -5.41
N THR A 114 -4.09 -3.87 -4.55
CA THR A 114 -5.25 -4.68 -4.91
C THR A 114 -6.36 -4.46 -3.87
N PHE A 115 -7.57 -4.15 -4.34
CA PHE A 115 -8.76 -4.04 -3.52
C PHE A 115 -9.76 -5.11 -3.93
N ASP A 116 -10.30 -5.85 -2.95
CA ASP A 116 -11.36 -6.83 -3.17
C ASP A 116 -12.71 -6.11 -3.31
N LEU A 117 -13.37 -6.30 -4.46
CA LEU A 117 -14.63 -5.64 -4.78
C LEU A 117 -15.87 -6.44 -4.36
N SER A 118 -15.71 -7.60 -3.73
CA SER A 118 -16.83 -8.48 -3.35
C SER A 118 -17.83 -7.83 -2.38
N ALA A 119 -17.41 -6.82 -1.62
CA ALA A 119 -18.28 -6.07 -0.71
C ALA A 119 -19.04 -4.91 -1.41
N VAL A 120 -18.67 -4.57 -2.64
CA VAL A 120 -19.31 -3.50 -3.42
C VAL A 120 -20.62 -4.04 -4.02
N PRO A 121 -21.78 -3.44 -3.68
CA PRO A 121 -23.05 -3.87 -4.25
C PRO A 121 -23.13 -3.54 -5.74
N SER A 122 -24.00 -4.24 -6.46
CA SER A 122 -24.36 -3.87 -7.83
C SER A 122 -25.01 -2.49 -7.88
N GLY A 123 -24.62 -1.67 -8.84
CA GLY A 123 -25.15 -0.33 -9.03
C GLY A 123 -24.18 0.52 -9.83
N LYS A 124 -24.48 1.81 -9.93
CA LYS A 124 -23.59 2.79 -10.56
C LYS A 124 -22.63 3.33 -9.51
N ILE A 125 -21.33 3.30 -9.79
CA ILE A 125 -20.32 3.96 -8.98
C ILE A 125 -20.40 5.46 -9.25
N VAL A 126 -20.63 6.22 -8.18
CA VAL A 126 -20.69 7.69 -8.20
C VAL A 126 -19.34 8.29 -7.87
N SER A 127 -18.61 7.66 -6.95
CA SER A 127 -17.23 8.03 -6.62
C SER A 127 -16.45 6.80 -6.17
N ALA A 128 -15.16 6.78 -6.47
CA ALA A 128 -14.20 5.88 -5.84
C ALA A 128 -12.91 6.64 -5.52
N LEU A 129 -12.71 6.98 -4.25
CA LEU A 129 -11.57 7.78 -3.80
C LEU A 129 -10.51 6.88 -3.15
N LEU A 130 -9.37 6.74 -3.80
CA LEU A 130 -8.17 6.14 -3.20
C LEU A 130 -7.51 7.16 -2.27
N ARG A 131 -7.15 6.76 -1.05
CA ARG A 131 -6.43 7.61 -0.09
C ARG A 131 -5.47 6.81 0.80
N SER A 132 -4.47 7.51 1.35
CA SER A 132 -3.66 7.01 2.45
C SER A 132 -3.24 8.14 3.37
N GLU A 133 -3.31 7.90 4.68
CA GLU A 133 -2.75 8.80 5.71
C GLU A 133 -1.40 8.27 6.25
N ASN A 134 -0.89 7.17 5.66
CA ASN A 134 0.24 6.39 6.17
C ASN A 134 1.55 6.69 5.41
N ALA A 135 1.64 7.86 4.79
CA ALA A 135 2.76 8.22 3.93
C ALA A 135 4.00 8.65 4.73
N SER A 136 5.17 8.23 4.27
CA SER A 136 6.49 8.65 4.72
C SER A 136 7.33 9.00 3.51
N VAL A 137 7.81 10.24 3.45
CA VAL A 137 8.65 10.73 2.35
C VAL A 137 10.08 10.89 2.83
N ARG A 138 11.04 10.33 2.08
CA ARG A 138 12.48 10.49 2.29
C ARG A 138 13.10 11.05 1.01
N GLY A 139 14.04 11.98 1.16
CA GLY A 139 14.60 12.71 0.02
C GLY A 139 13.59 13.72 -0.56
N MET A 140 13.67 13.94 -1.87
CA MET A 140 12.85 14.86 -2.66
C MET A 140 12.15 14.17 -3.86
N PRO A 141 11.55 12.97 -3.72
CA PRO A 141 11.00 12.20 -4.85
C PRO A 141 9.96 12.97 -5.66
N LEU A 142 9.07 13.72 -4.99
CA LEU A 142 7.99 14.43 -5.68
C LEU A 142 8.46 15.65 -6.47
N LYS A 143 9.69 16.10 -6.22
CA LYS A 143 10.35 17.18 -6.94
C LYS A 143 11.31 16.63 -8.00
N ASP A 144 12.13 15.66 -7.61
CA ASP A 144 13.27 15.18 -8.39
C ASP A 144 12.90 13.97 -9.26
N LEU A 145 11.79 13.28 -9.00
CA LEU A 145 11.24 12.20 -9.83
C LEU A 145 9.87 12.54 -10.45
N GLY A 146 9.13 13.50 -9.88
CA GLY A 146 7.84 13.99 -10.38
C GLY A 146 6.66 13.58 -9.49
N PRO A 147 5.41 13.92 -9.85
CA PRO A 147 4.24 13.53 -9.08
C PRO A 147 4.14 12.01 -8.94
N LEU A 148 3.66 11.56 -7.78
CA LEU A 148 3.24 10.18 -7.59
C LEU A 148 1.87 10.02 -8.25
N ARG A 149 1.78 9.14 -9.22
CA ARG A 149 0.56 8.84 -9.98
C ARG A 149 -0.01 7.49 -9.57
N ALA A 150 -1.32 7.30 -9.73
CA ALA A 150 -1.93 5.98 -9.68
C ALA A 150 -2.51 5.64 -11.06
N GLU A 151 -2.25 4.43 -11.54
CA GLU A 151 -2.70 3.93 -12.83
C GLU A 151 -3.47 2.62 -12.65
N GLU A 152 -4.63 2.49 -13.31
CA GLU A 152 -5.33 1.20 -13.41
C GLU A 152 -4.47 0.19 -14.16
N ILE A 153 -4.29 -0.97 -13.55
CA ILE A 153 -3.62 -2.14 -14.13
C ILE A 153 -4.42 -3.38 -13.75
N ARG A 154 -4.18 -4.49 -14.44
CA ARG A 154 -4.78 -5.78 -14.07
C ARG A 154 -3.76 -6.89 -14.17
N TYR A 155 -3.66 -7.70 -13.12
CA TYR A 155 -2.73 -8.81 -13.05
C TYR A 155 -3.30 -9.95 -12.21
N SER A 156 -3.00 -11.18 -12.62
CA SER A 156 -3.45 -12.38 -11.91
C SER A 156 -2.58 -12.72 -10.70
N LYS A 157 -1.32 -12.28 -10.70
CA LYS A 157 -0.36 -12.55 -9.64
C LYS A 157 0.65 -11.41 -9.53
N PHE A 158 0.97 -11.02 -8.31
CA PHE A 158 2.08 -10.11 -8.05
C PHE A 158 3.42 -10.76 -8.44
N SER A 159 4.20 -10.06 -9.26
CA SER A 159 5.48 -10.56 -9.74
C SER A 159 6.41 -9.42 -10.16
N LYS A 160 7.70 -9.72 -10.26
CA LYS A 160 8.71 -8.79 -10.79
C LYS A 160 8.41 -8.29 -12.22
N ASP A 161 7.62 -9.05 -12.98
CA ASP A 161 7.35 -8.72 -14.39
C ASP A 161 6.34 -7.57 -14.51
N LEU A 162 5.69 -7.17 -13.41
CA LEU A 162 4.72 -6.08 -13.37
C LEU A 162 5.33 -4.70 -13.62
N TRP A 163 6.65 -4.52 -13.48
CA TRP A 163 7.31 -3.25 -13.80
C TRP A 163 6.98 -2.77 -15.22
N ASN A 164 7.03 -3.68 -16.21
CA ASN A 164 6.76 -3.37 -17.62
C ASN A 164 5.30 -3.64 -18.01
N LEU A 165 4.42 -3.88 -17.04
CA LEU A 165 3.01 -4.05 -17.35
C LEU A 165 2.47 -2.72 -17.88
N GLU A 166 1.89 -2.79 -19.08
CA GLU A 166 1.19 -1.66 -19.67
C GLU A 166 -0.04 -1.32 -18.81
N PRO A 167 -0.34 -0.02 -18.62
CA PRO A 167 -1.60 0.41 -18.02
C PRO A 167 -2.79 -0.21 -18.75
N PHE A 168 -3.90 -0.39 -18.03
CA PHE A 168 -5.13 -0.86 -18.64
C PHE A 168 -5.57 0.11 -19.75
N ALA A 169 -5.93 -0.42 -20.92
CA ALA A 169 -6.28 0.40 -22.07
C ALA A 169 -7.58 1.19 -21.81
N GLY A 170 -7.48 2.53 -21.82
CA GLY A 170 -8.58 3.39 -21.40
C GLY A 170 -8.83 3.38 -19.89
N GLY A 171 -7.88 2.87 -19.11
CA GLY A 171 -7.91 2.88 -17.65
C GLY A 171 -7.66 4.27 -17.07
N ASP A 172 -7.99 4.42 -15.78
CA ASP A 172 -7.80 5.70 -15.09
C ASP A 172 -6.34 5.94 -14.76
N ASN A 173 -5.98 7.22 -14.79
CA ASN A 173 -4.70 7.70 -14.33
C ASN A 173 -4.91 9.04 -13.61
N CYS A 174 -4.40 9.15 -12.40
CA CYS A 174 -4.55 10.33 -11.55
C CYS A 174 -3.20 10.76 -10.97
N GLU A 175 -3.08 12.03 -10.58
CA GLU A 175 -2.03 12.46 -9.66
C GLU A 175 -2.46 12.17 -8.23
N PHE A 176 -1.75 11.25 -7.57
CA PHE A 176 -2.02 10.83 -6.21
C PHE A 176 -1.38 11.75 -5.18
N ALA A 177 -0.17 12.26 -5.45
CA ALA A 177 0.48 13.29 -4.65
C ALA A 177 1.50 14.10 -5.47
N THR A 178 1.57 15.40 -5.23
CA THR A 178 2.54 16.32 -5.86
C THR A 178 3.46 17.01 -4.84
N LEU A 179 3.15 16.91 -3.55
CA LEU A 179 3.90 17.53 -2.45
C LEU A 179 4.18 16.52 -1.34
N PRO A 180 5.33 16.62 -0.62
CA PRO A 180 5.69 15.66 0.43
C PRO A 180 4.68 15.54 1.58
N GLY A 181 3.95 16.63 1.86
CA GLY A 181 2.89 16.67 2.89
C GLY A 181 1.51 16.22 2.38
N GLY A 182 1.42 15.71 1.15
CA GLY A 182 0.16 15.33 0.54
C GLY A 182 -0.65 16.52 -0.02
N PRO A 183 -1.95 16.32 -0.26
CA PRO A 183 -2.71 15.11 0.08
C PRO A 183 -2.26 13.90 -0.74
N PHE A 184 -2.42 12.69 -0.16
CA PHE A 184 -2.19 11.41 -0.81
C PHE A 184 -3.53 10.78 -1.15
N ARG A 185 -4.15 11.28 -2.23
CA ARG A 185 -5.51 10.87 -2.63
C ARG A 185 -5.78 11.13 -4.10
N CYS A 186 -6.61 10.31 -4.72
CA CYS A 186 -7.17 10.64 -6.03
C CYS A 186 -8.45 9.85 -6.36
N ASP A 187 -9.17 10.32 -7.38
CA ASP A 187 -10.38 9.68 -7.89
C ASP A 187 -10.05 8.62 -8.94
N LEU A 188 -10.64 7.44 -8.80
CA LEU A 188 -10.51 6.26 -9.66
C LEU A 188 -11.88 5.64 -9.94
N THR A 189 -12.90 6.50 -10.04
CA THR A 189 -14.32 6.10 -10.19
C THR A 189 -14.54 5.21 -11.39
N ASP A 190 -14.00 5.59 -12.55
CA ASP A 190 -14.25 4.86 -13.79
C ASP A 190 -13.50 3.52 -13.78
N ALA A 191 -12.33 3.43 -13.13
CA ALA A 191 -11.60 2.18 -12.96
C ALA A 191 -12.38 1.17 -12.12
N VAL A 192 -12.96 1.60 -11.00
CA VAL A 192 -13.79 0.71 -10.16
C VAL A 192 -15.06 0.29 -10.88
N GLN A 193 -15.76 1.22 -11.56
CA GLN A 193 -16.93 0.89 -12.38
C GLN A 193 -16.57 -0.14 -13.46
N ARG A 194 -15.47 0.07 -14.20
CA ARG A 194 -15.01 -0.86 -15.24
C ARG A 194 -14.71 -2.25 -14.69
N SER A 195 -14.01 -2.36 -13.56
CA SER A 195 -13.75 -3.67 -12.95
C SER A 195 -15.05 -4.41 -12.64
N LEU A 196 -16.06 -3.72 -12.10
CA LEU A 196 -17.37 -4.33 -11.79
C LEU A 196 -18.13 -4.72 -13.05
N ASP A 197 -18.16 -3.86 -14.07
CA ASP A 197 -18.82 -4.12 -15.35
C ASP A 197 -18.20 -5.35 -16.06
N ASP A 198 -16.88 -5.50 -15.96
CA ASP A 198 -16.14 -6.64 -16.50
C ASP A 198 -16.26 -7.91 -15.65
N SER A 199 -16.99 -7.86 -14.52
CA SER A 199 -17.03 -8.92 -13.51
C SER A 199 -15.63 -9.31 -13.00
N TYR A 200 -14.71 -8.36 -13.00
CA TYR A 200 -13.37 -8.52 -12.45
C TYR A 200 -13.42 -8.31 -10.93
N PRO A 201 -12.98 -9.30 -10.12
CA PRO A 201 -13.20 -9.27 -8.67
C PRO A 201 -12.37 -8.22 -7.93
N PHE A 202 -11.47 -7.52 -8.62
CA PHE A 202 -10.51 -6.61 -8.00
C PHE A 202 -10.50 -5.24 -8.67
N ALA A 203 -10.17 -4.21 -7.90
CA ALA A 203 -9.61 -2.96 -8.43
C ALA A 203 -8.11 -2.96 -8.12
N GLN A 204 -7.28 -2.80 -9.16
CA GLN A 204 -5.84 -2.93 -9.05
C GLN A 204 -5.13 -1.70 -9.63
N PHE A 205 -4.14 -1.22 -8.89
CA PHE A 205 -3.46 0.02 -9.23
C PHE A 205 -1.95 -0.11 -9.07
N ARG A 206 -1.22 0.51 -9.98
CA ARG A 206 0.20 0.79 -9.79
C ARG A 206 0.34 2.23 -9.33
N LEU A 207 1.15 2.47 -8.30
CA LEU A 207 1.63 3.82 -8.01
C LEU A 207 3.11 3.95 -8.42
N LEU A 208 3.39 5.02 -9.16
CA LEU A 208 4.68 5.29 -9.78
C LEU A 208 4.97 6.79 -9.85
N LEU A 209 6.25 7.15 -9.89
CA LEU A 209 6.71 8.51 -10.17
C LEU A 209 6.95 8.65 -11.68
N ASP A 210 6.87 9.88 -12.21
CA ASP A 210 7.05 10.16 -13.64
C ASP A 210 8.42 9.68 -14.19
N ARG A 211 9.45 9.76 -13.34
CA ARG A 211 10.80 9.26 -13.62
C ARG A 211 11.12 8.09 -12.70
N ALA A 212 11.82 7.09 -13.26
CA ALA A 212 12.27 5.94 -12.49
C ALA A 212 13.38 6.31 -11.50
N GLY A 213 14.33 7.14 -11.90
CA GLY A 213 15.40 7.65 -11.06
C GLY A 213 16.02 8.90 -11.67
N ASP A 214 16.79 9.65 -10.89
CA ASP A 214 17.40 10.92 -11.32
C ASP A 214 18.93 10.87 -11.50
N ASN A 215 19.57 9.77 -11.06
CA ASN A 215 21.02 9.51 -11.10
C ASN A 215 21.86 10.42 -10.19
N ASP A 216 21.31 10.92 -9.09
CA ASP A 216 22.07 11.75 -8.15
C ASP A 216 22.74 10.92 -7.01
N GLY A 217 22.38 9.65 -6.88
CA GLY A 217 22.87 8.72 -5.85
C GLY A 217 22.25 8.93 -4.47
N THR A 218 21.27 9.82 -4.35
CA THR A 218 20.49 10.12 -3.16
C THR A 218 19.22 9.29 -3.15
N LEU A 219 18.81 8.81 -1.98
CA LEU A 219 17.54 8.11 -1.82
C LEU A 219 16.36 9.08 -1.93
N ASP A 220 15.53 8.88 -2.96
CA ASP A 220 14.23 9.53 -3.10
C ASP A 220 13.10 8.50 -3.03
N LEU A 221 12.30 8.55 -1.96
CA LEU A 221 11.32 7.50 -1.67
C LEU A 221 10.02 8.06 -1.09
N VAL A 222 8.90 7.61 -1.63
CA VAL A 222 7.59 7.69 -0.99
C VAL A 222 7.20 6.28 -0.55
N GLY A 223 7.09 6.06 0.76
CA GLY A 223 6.66 4.79 1.34
C GLY A 223 5.36 4.95 2.12
N PHE A 224 4.60 3.86 2.21
CA PHE A 224 3.32 3.80 2.91
C PHE A 224 3.31 2.63 3.87
N PHE A 225 3.16 2.91 5.17
CA PHE A 225 3.14 1.89 6.22
C PHE A 225 2.56 2.42 7.52
N ILE A 226 1.97 1.54 8.32
CA ILE A 226 1.44 1.89 9.65
C ILE A 226 2.53 1.75 10.72
N ALA A 227 3.21 0.60 10.75
CA ALA A 227 4.22 0.30 11.78
C ALA A 227 5.53 -0.25 11.21
N ASP A 228 5.46 -1.13 10.21
CA ASP A 228 6.64 -1.75 9.57
C ASP A 228 6.61 -1.47 8.07
N SER A 229 7.67 -0.88 7.53
CA SER A 229 7.79 -0.57 6.10
C SER A 229 7.99 -1.80 5.22
N ASN A 230 8.23 -2.98 5.82
CA ASN A 230 8.50 -4.22 5.10
C ASN A 230 7.29 -5.15 5.01
N THR A 231 6.11 -4.72 5.44
CA THR A 231 4.88 -5.54 5.42
C THR A 231 3.83 -4.98 4.47
N ASN A 232 3.06 -5.87 3.86
CA ASN A 232 1.85 -5.54 3.13
C ASN A 232 0.66 -5.89 4.02
N GLN A 233 0.27 -4.97 4.90
CA GLN A 233 -0.91 -5.15 5.75
C GLN A 233 -2.12 -4.40 5.16
N PRO A 234 -3.35 -4.88 5.43
CA PRO A 234 -4.55 -4.12 5.12
C PRO A 234 -4.59 -2.78 5.87
N GLY A 235 -5.27 -1.80 5.26
CA GLY A 235 -5.53 -0.48 5.84
C GLY A 235 -4.36 0.50 5.72
N ILE A 236 -3.34 0.18 4.92
CA ILE A 236 -2.33 1.17 4.52
C ILE A 236 -2.98 2.17 3.56
N PHE A 237 -3.82 1.66 2.64
CA PHE A 237 -4.65 2.45 1.75
C PHE A 237 -6.12 2.08 1.93
N ASP A 238 -6.98 3.08 1.77
CA ASP A 238 -8.43 2.92 1.70
C ASP A 238 -8.92 3.35 0.31
N LEU A 239 -9.89 2.61 -0.20
CA LEU A 239 -10.69 2.95 -1.38
C LEU A 239 -12.14 3.14 -0.92
N GLU A 240 -12.59 4.39 -0.86
CA GLU A 240 -13.94 4.75 -0.46
C GLU A 240 -14.83 4.84 -1.71
N VAL A 241 -15.79 3.92 -1.81
CA VAL A 241 -16.66 3.75 -2.98
C VAL A 241 -18.08 4.16 -2.62
N THR A 242 -18.66 5.09 -3.38
CA THR A 242 -20.07 5.47 -3.28
C THR A 242 -20.86 4.87 -4.43
N VAL A 243 -21.93 4.14 -4.11
CA VAL A 243 -22.75 3.42 -5.09
C VAL A 243 -24.19 3.93 -5.06
N GLU A 244 -24.71 4.32 -6.21
CA GLU A 244 -26.15 4.52 -6.44
C GLU A 244 -26.81 3.17 -6.74
N PRO A 245 -27.92 2.83 -6.08
CA PRO A 245 -28.68 1.61 -6.40
C PRO A 245 -29.05 1.58 -7.89
N GLY A 246 -28.89 0.41 -8.52
CA GLY A 246 -29.43 0.19 -9.86
C GLY A 246 -30.96 0.25 -9.84
N ASN A 247 -31.55 0.98 -10.80
CA ASN A 247 -33.00 0.99 -11.02
C ASN A 247 -33.51 -0.36 -11.56
#